data_AF-A0A949EYX4-F1
#
_entry.id   AF-A0A949EYX4-F1
#
_cell.length_a   1.000
_cell.length_b   1.000
_cell.length_c   1.000
_cell.angle_alpha   90.00
_cell.angle_beta   90.00
_cell.angle_gamma   90.00
#
_symmetry.space_group_name_H-M   'P 1'
#
loop_
_entity.id
_entity.type
_entity.pdbx_description
1 polymer ?
#
loop_
_entity_poly.entity_id
_entity_poly.type
_entity_poly.pdbx_seq_one_letter_code
_entity_poly.pdbx_strand_id
1 'polypeptide(L)'
;MIKIHKTAEDNQTIETDVIEKGCWVHLIDPLSTEIEQVSECTGLDIEFLRAALDKEESSRLDVEEEQILVLLDIPVMDVVETSARYNT
;
A
#
# COMPACT_ATOMS: atom_id res chain seq x y z
N MET A 1 4.43 5.56 -8.21
CA MET A 1 5.20 6.53 -7.39
C MET A 1 5.29 6.04 -5.94
N ILE A 2 6.51 5.84 -5.45
CA ILE A 2 6.79 5.44 -4.07
C ILE A 2 7.04 6.67 -3.17
N LYS A 3 6.48 6.66 -1.95
CA LYS A 3 6.85 7.57 -0.85
C LYS A 3 7.16 6.77 0.40
N ILE A 4 8.16 7.16 1.18
CA ILE A 4 8.51 6.44 2.41
C ILE A 4 8.48 7.41 3.57
N HIS A 5 7.78 7.02 4.63
CA HIS A 5 7.61 7.81 5.84
C HIS A 5 8.18 7.07 7.05
N LYS A 6 8.72 7.78 8.03
CA LYS A 6 9.20 7.21 9.29
C LYS A 6 8.76 8.08 10.46
N THR A 7 8.38 7.47 11.57
CA THR A 7 8.11 8.21 12.81
C THR A 7 9.43 8.47 13.54
N ALA A 8 9.76 9.75 13.72
CA ALA A 8 10.92 10.21 14.49
C ALA A 8 10.64 10.12 16.01
N GLU A 9 11.69 10.27 16.82
CA GLU A 9 11.63 10.15 18.29
C GLU A 9 10.67 11.15 18.95
N ASP A 10 10.37 12.27 18.29
CA ASP A 10 9.45 13.30 18.77
C ASP A 10 7.99 13.10 18.30
N ASN A 11 7.67 11.92 17.76
CA ASN A 11 6.37 11.56 17.16
C ASN A 11 6.02 12.32 15.86
N GLN A 12 6.99 12.98 15.23
CA GLN A 12 6.80 13.55 13.90
C GLN A 12 7.00 12.50 12.80
N THR A 13 6.17 12.56 11.77
CA THR A 13 6.35 11.77 10.55
C THR A 13 7.28 12.53 9.61
N ILE A 14 8.44 11.96 9.32
CA ILE A 14 9.41 12.47 8.34
C ILE A 14 9.37 11.63 7.06
N GLU A 15 9.68 12.25 5.92
CA GLU A 15 9.84 11.54 4.65
C GLU A 15 11.31 11.13 4.48
N THR A 16 11.56 9.94 3.92
CA THR A 16 12.90 9.37 3.72
C THR A 16 12.97 8.68 2.35
N ASP A 17 14.18 8.51 1.83
CA ASP A 17 14.43 7.76 0.59
C ASP A 17 14.90 6.32 0.86
N VAL A 18 14.99 5.92 2.13
CA VAL A 18 15.53 4.62 2.55
C VAL A 18 14.43 3.76 3.17
N ILE A 19 14.27 2.56 2.62
CA ILE A 19 13.43 1.51 3.21
C ILE A 19 14.21 0.87 4.35
N GLU A 20 13.75 1.05 5.57
CA GLU A 20 14.33 0.46 6.78
C GLU A 20 13.24 0.01 7.74
N LYS A 21 13.63 -0.74 8.77
CA LYS A 21 12.69 -1.24 9.78
C LYS A 21 11.95 -0.09 10.46
N GLY A 22 10.62 -0.17 10.49
CA GLY A 22 9.75 0.83 11.10
C GLY A 22 9.35 1.98 10.16
N CYS A 23 9.72 1.92 8.88
CA CYS A 23 9.20 2.82 7.87
C CYS A 23 7.83 2.36 7.34
N TRP A 24 7.05 3.33 6.88
CA TRP A 24 5.81 3.17 6.13
C TRP A 24 6.09 3.44 4.65
N VAL A 25 5.94 2.41 3.81
CA VAL A 25 6.09 2.53 2.36
C VAL A 25 4.71 2.74 1.74
N HIS A 26 4.53 3.86 1.06
CA HIS A 26 3.29 4.24 0.40
C HIS A 26 3.47 4.15 -1.12
N LEU A 27 2.70 3.27 -1.75
CA LEU A 27 2.71 3.01 -3.19
C LEU A 27 1.41 3.51 -3.81
N ILE A 28 1.52 4.40 -4.79
CA ILE A 28 0.39 4.85 -5.61
C ILE A 28 0.71 4.54 -7.06
N ASP A 29 -0.13 3.73 -7.70
CA ASP A 29 0.00 3.32 -9.11
C ASP A 29 1.47 3.01 -9.48
N PRO A 30 2.12 2.07 -8.77
CA PRO A 30 3.54 1.82 -8.93
C PRO A 30 3.84 1.11 -10.26
N LEU A 31 5.00 1.39 -10.83
CA LEU A 31 5.54 0.62 -11.94
C LEU A 31 5.95 -0.78 -11.48
N SER A 32 5.99 -1.75 -12.40
CA SER A 32 6.42 -3.12 -12.07
C SER A 32 7.83 -3.16 -11.45
N THR A 33 8.74 -2.29 -11.91
CA THR A 33 10.08 -2.14 -11.34
C THR A 33 10.08 -1.55 -9.93
N GLU A 34 9.11 -0.67 -9.61
CA GLU A 34 8.93 -0.11 -8.26
C GLU A 34 8.46 -1.21 -7.30
N ILE A 35 7.56 -2.09 -7.75
CA ILE A 35 7.08 -3.24 -6.96
C ILE A 35 8.22 -4.23 -6.68
N GLU A 36 9.01 -4.56 -7.69
CA GLU A 36 10.18 -5.44 -7.55
C GLU A 36 11.19 -4.86 -6.54
N GLN A 37 11.52 -3.57 -6.66
CA GLN A 37 12.43 -2.91 -5.72
C GLN A 37 11.94 -2.99 -4.27
N VAL A 38 10.63 -2.81 -4.03
CA VAL A 38 10.04 -2.91 -2.69
C VAL A 38 10.11 -4.33 -2.17
N SER A 39 9.77 -5.32 -2.99
CA SER A 39 9.89 -6.75 -2.64
C SER A 39 11.33 -7.09 -2.25
N GLU A 40 12.32 -6.70 -3.05
CA GLU A 40 13.74 -6.96 -2.77
C GLU A 40 14.23 -6.28 -1.50
N CYS A 41 13.80 -5.03 -1.24
CA CYS A 41 14.25 -4.26 -0.08
C CYS A 41 13.58 -4.71 1.23
N THR A 42 12.34 -5.19 1.17
CA THR A 42 11.55 -5.58 2.36
C THR A 42 11.56 -7.07 2.64
N GLY A 43 11.87 -7.89 1.63
CA GLY A 43 11.70 -9.34 1.67
C GLY A 43 10.25 -9.80 1.58
N LEU A 44 9.30 -8.90 1.23
CA LEU A 44 7.90 -9.25 1.01
C LEU A 44 7.75 -10.10 -0.26
N ASP A 45 6.83 -11.07 -0.22
CA ASP A 45 6.46 -11.80 -1.44
C ASP A 45 5.89 -10.81 -2.47
N ILE A 46 6.39 -10.91 -3.69
CA ILE A 46 5.90 -10.09 -4.80
C ILE A 46 4.44 -10.39 -5.14
N GLU A 47 3.97 -11.63 -4.90
CA GLU A 47 2.58 -12.03 -5.09
C GLU A 47 1.65 -11.25 -4.13
N PHE A 48 2.10 -11.01 -2.89
CA PHE A 48 1.37 -10.19 -1.91
C PHE A 48 1.25 -8.74 -2.36
N LEU A 49 2.34 -8.15 -2.87
CA LEU A 49 2.32 -6.78 -3.39
C LEU A 49 1.42 -6.67 -4.64
N ARG A 50 1.41 -7.69 -5.50
CA ARG A 50 0.54 -7.73 -6.68
C ARG A 50 -0.93 -7.84 -6.30
N ALA A 51 -1.27 -8.73 -5.36
CA ALA A 51 -2.63 -8.84 -4.84
C ALA A 51 -3.10 -7.51 -4.22
N ALA A 52 -2.23 -6.82 -3.47
CA ALA A 52 -2.55 -5.52 -2.87
C ALA A 52 -2.83 -4.39 -3.87
N LEU A 53 -2.36 -4.53 -5.11
CA LEU A 53 -2.52 -3.52 -6.17
C LEU A 53 -3.60 -3.91 -7.19
N ASP A 54 -4.16 -5.12 -7.06
CA ASP A 54 -5.23 -5.59 -7.93
C ASP A 54 -6.57 -4.99 -7.49
N LYS A 55 -7.27 -4.37 -8.44
CA LYS A 55 -8.58 -3.76 -8.22
C LYS A 55 -9.71 -4.77 -8.22
N GLU A 56 -9.47 -5.99 -8.70
CA GLU A 56 -10.46 -7.07 -8.75
C GLU A 56 -10.44 -7.95 -7.49
N GLU A 57 -9.48 -7.74 -6.59
CA GLU A 57 -9.40 -8.46 -5.32
C GLU A 57 -10.51 -8.02 -4.34
N SER A 58 -11.02 -8.97 -3.57
CA SER A 58 -12.00 -8.70 -2.51
C SER A 58 -11.32 -8.46 -1.17
N SER A 59 -11.92 -7.62 -0.32
CA SER A 59 -11.49 -7.45 1.08
C SER A 59 -11.26 -8.78 1.81
N ARG A 60 -10.06 -8.97 2.37
CA ARG A 60 -9.66 -10.17 3.13
C ARG A 60 -8.45 -9.89 4.02
N LEU A 61 -8.16 -10.84 4.90
CA LEU A 61 -6.94 -10.87 5.71
C LEU A 61 -6.24 -12.20 5.49
N ASP A 62 -4.98 -12.13 5.11
CA ASP A 62 -4.12 -13.29 4.90
C ASP A 62 -2.90 -13.19 5.80
N VAL A 63 -2.56 -14.32 6.42
CA VAL A 63 -1.41 -14.44 7.31
C VAL A 63 -0.61 -15.63 6.84
N GLU A 64 0.58 -15.37 6.30
CA GLU A 64 1.50 -16.40 5.85
C GLU A 64 2.87 -16.13 6.47
N GLU A 65 3.39 -17.13 7.19
CA GLU A 65 4.68 -17.05 7.88
C GLU A 65 4.84 -15.79 8.76
N GLU A 66 5.68 -14.84 8.33
CA GLU A 66 5.97 -13.57 9.02
C GLU A 66 5.38 -12.35 8.28
N GLN A 67 4.39 -12.58 7.41
CA GLN A 67 3.77 -11.57 6.55
C GLN A 67 2.26 -11.54 6.76
N ILE A 68 1.69 -10.34 6.73
CA ILE A 68 0.25 -10.12 6.87
C ILE A 68 -0.21 -9.22 5.72
N LEU A 69 -1.18 -9.70 4.94
CA LEU A 69 -1.90 -8.92 3.95
C LEU A 69 -3.26 -8.53 4.51
N VAL A 70 -3.61 -7.25 4.35
CA VAL A 70 -4.95 -6.75 4.69
C VAL A 70 -5.45 -5.98 3.48
N LEU A 71 -6.50 -6.52 2.83
CA LEU A 71 -7.19 -5.87 1.73
C LEU A 71 -8.51 -5.28 2.24
N LEU A 72 -8.74 -4.02 1.89
CA LEU A 72 -9.91 -3.26 2.34
C LEU A 72 -10.52 -2.51 1.16
N ASP A 73 -11.80 -2.78 0.92
CA ASP A 73 -12.64 -1.99 0.02
C ASP A 73 -13.07 -0.72 0.73
N ILE A 74 -12.56 0.41 0.26
CA ILE A 74 -12.87 1.72 0.82
C ILE A 74 -13.86 2.40 -0.13
N PRO A 75 -15.05 2.82 0.37
CA PRO A 75 -16.00 3.54 -0.47
C PRO A 75 -15.40 4.87 -0.90
N VAL A 76 -15.30 5.08 -2.21
CA VAL A 76 -14.87 6.36 -2.79
C VAL A 76 -16.11 7.11 -3.28
N MET A 77 -16.24 8.37 -2.87
CA MET A 77 -17.32 9.24 -3.35
C MET A 77 -16.92 9.84 -4.69
N ASP A 78 -17.60 9.45 -5.76
CA ASP A 78 -17.50 10.13 -7.05
C ASP A 78 -18.43 11.34 -7.08
N VAL A 79 -17.86 12.55 -7.15
CA VAL A 79 -18.62 13.79 -7.31
C VAL A 79 -18.90 13.99 -8.80
N VAL A 80 -20.00 13.42 -9.28
CA VAL A 80 -20.57 13.77 -10.59
C VAL A 80 -21.59 14.89 -10.37
N GLU A 81 -21.47 15.99 -11.12
CA GLU A 81 -22.04 17.34 -10.92
C GLU A 81 -23.57 17.46 -10.63
N THR A 82 -24.34 16.39 -10.42
CA THR A 82 -25.73 16.49 -9.93
C THR A 82 -26.29 15.26 -9.20
N SER A 83 -25.47 14.27 -8.82
CA SER A 83 -25.92 13.19 -7.93
C SER A 83 -24.74 12.38 -7.39
N ALA A 84 -24.65 12.22 -6.07
CA ALA A 84 -23.68 11.31 -5.46
C ALA A 84 -24.07 9.85 -5.73
N ARG A 85 -23.17 9.08 -6.33
CA ARG A 85 -23.29 7.62 -6.47
C ARG A 85 -22.14 6.97 -5.70
N TYR A 86 -22.45 5.94 -4.93
CA TYR A 86 -21.48 5.09 -4.26
C TYR A 86 -21.48 3.75 -4.98
N ASN A 87 -20.33 3.29 -5.44
CA ASN A 87 -20.14 1.94 -5.97
C ASN A 87 -19.23 1.15 -5.01
N THR A 88 -19.49 -0.15 -4.91
CA THR A 88 -18.61 -1.17 -4.31
C THR A 88 -18.03 -1.99 -5.45
#